data_AF-A0A380CQ92-F1
#
_entry.id   AF-A0A380CQ92-F1
#
_cell.length_a   1.000
_cell.length_b   1.000
_cell.length_c   1.000
_cell.angle_alpha   90.00
_cell.angle_beta   90.00
_cell.angle_gamma   90.00
#
_symmetry.space_group_name_H-M   'P 1'
#
loop_
_entity.id
_entity.type
_entity.pdbx_description
1 polymer ?
#
loop_
_entity_poly.entity_id
_entity_poly.type
_entity_poly.pdbx_seq_one_letter_code
_entity_poly.pdbx_strand_id
1 'polypeptide(L)'
;MTLKEQISWCKSQIKAGYHVEVIRSILHRLQAVENKEPPHPFHNQAIAAYKEFLMSYKLPAVIDIRQGKALKELLPKLQGLTATKSPEGAFNALVFIFTNWNRLNDYHQKKKTLLHINQNLVELLDQIRNGANKQQSNVNEAEQLANEIAAKYKTGT
;
A
#
# COMPACT_ATOMS: atom_id res chain seq x y z
N MET A 1 15.02 9.12 31.36
CA MET A 1 13.58 9.36 31.19
C MET A 1 13.14 8.81 29.83
N THR A 2 12.33 7.75 29.80
CA THR A 2 11.87 7.07 28.59
C THR A 2 10.79 7.88 27.86
N LEU A 3 10.50 7.55 26.58
CA LEU A 3 9.43 8.20 25.81
C LEU A 3 8.06 8.06 26.51
N LYS A 4 7.79 6.88 27.10
CA LYS A 4 6.59 6.62 27.89
C LYS A 4 6.51 7.50 29.14
N GLU A 5 7.63 7.70 29.83
CA GLU A 5 7.73 8.60 30.98
C GLU A 5 7.51 10.07 30.57
N GLN A 6 8.01 10.50 29.41
CA GLN A 6 7.78 11.85 28.87
C GLN A 6 6.30 12.10 28.51
N ILE A 7 5.64 11.12 27.92
CA ILE A 7 4.20 11.18 27.61
C ILE A 7 3.37 11.21 28.90
N SER A 8 3.72 10.36 29.87
CA SER A 8 3.06 10.33 31.19
C SER A 8 3.22 11.66 31.93
N TRP A 9 4.43 12.23 31.91
CA TRP A 9 4.72 13.53 32.51
C TRP A 9 3.88 14.64 31.86
N CYS A 10 3.81 14.71 30.52
CA CYS A 10 3.00 15.71 29.82
C CYS A 10 1.51 15.59 30.19
N LYS A 11 0.95 14.38 30.30
CA LYS A 11 -0.44 14.15 30.73
C LYS A 11 -0.68 14.65 32.16
N SER A 12 0.29 14.42 33.06
CA SER A 12 0.23 14.91 34.44
C SER A 12 0.24 16.44 34.53
N GLN A 13 1.13 17.09 33.76
CA GLN A 13 1.24 18.56 33.74
C GLN A 13 0.00 19.25 33.14
N ILE A 14 -0.60 18.66 32.09
CA ILE A 14 -1.89 19.13 31.54
C ILE A 14 -2.99 19.06 32.61
N LYS A 15 -3.04 17.98 33.40
CA LYS A 15 -4.03 17.81 34.48
C LYS A 15 -3.83 18.83 35.60
N ALA A 16 -2.60 19.24 35.85
CA ALA A 16 -2.25 20.26 36.84
C ALA A 16 -2.47 21.70 36.34
N GLY A 17 -2.86 21.91 35.07
CA GLY A 17 -3.19 23.22 34.52
C GLY A 17 -1.99 24.07 34.06
N TYR A 18 -0.77 23.52 34.09
CA TYR A 18 0.44 24.25 33.68
C TYR A 18 0.57 24.31 32.16
N HIS A 19 0.65 25.53 31.61
CA HIS A 19 0.98 25.80 30.20
C HIS A 19 0.36 24.80 29.22
N VAL A 20 -0.95 24.58 29.37
CA VAL A 20 -1.69 23.47 28.75
C VAL A 20 -1.49 23.41 27.23
N GLU A 21 -1.41 24.55 26.56
CA GLU A 21 -1.22 24.62 25.10
C GLU A 21 0.17 24.13 24.67
N VAL A 22 1.22 24.57 25.36
CA VAL A 22 2.61 24.18 25.07
C VAL A 22 2.78 22.69 25.34
N ILE A 23 2.26 22.19 26.46
CA ILE A 23 2.40 20.78 26.82
C ILE A 23 1.54 19.88 25.93
N ARG A 24 0.36 20.33 25.46
CA ARG A 24 -0.41 19.61 24.42
C ARG A 24 0.36 19.50 23.12
N SER A 25 1.03 20.57 22.67
CA SER A 25 1.87 20.54 21.47
C SER A 25 3.04 19.55 21.60
N ILE A 26 3.72 19.55 22.76
CA ILE A 26 4.80 18.59 23.07
C ILE A 26 4.25 17.16 23.11
N LEU A 27 3.11 16.94 23.78
CA LEU A 27 2.45 15.64 23.86
C LEU A 27 2.12 15.09 22.47
N HIS A 28 1.53 15.91 21.59
CA HIS A 28 1.23 15.50 20.22
C HIS A 28 2.49 15.09 19.45
N ARG A 29 3.59 15.83 19.60
CA ARG A 29 4.87 15.49 18.97
C ARG A 29 5.43 14.18 19.52
N LEU A 30 5.39 13.97 20.84
CA LEU A 30 5.90 12.75 21.48
C LEU A 30 5.07 11.53 21.10
N GLN A 31 3.75 11.65 21.04
CA GLN A 31 2.85 10.60 20.56
C GLN A 31 3.09 10.28 19.09
N ALA A 32 3.36 11.28 18.24
CA ALA A 32 3.73 11.05 16.85
C ALA A 32 5.06 10.29 16.71
N VAL A 33 5.98 10.45 17.66
CA VAL A 33 7.24 9.68 17.70
C VAL A 33 7.02 8.28 18.24
N GLU A 34 6.16 8.09 19.25
CA GLU A 34 5.81 6.78 19.80
C GLU A 34 5.08 5.91 18.77
N ASN A 35 4.23 6.52 17.95
CA ASN A 35 3.46 5.85 16.90
C ASN A 35 4.23 5.67 15.58
N LYS A 36 5.51 6.08 15.50
CA LYS A 36 6.33 5.74 14.34
C LYS A 36 6.73 4.28 14.46
N GLU A 37 5.93 3.41 13.84
CA GLU A 37 6.37 2.05 13.57
C GLU A 37 7.74 2.09 12.87
N PRO A 38 8.72 1.32 13.34
CA PRO A 38 10.01 1.25 12.69
C PRO A 38 9.79 0.84 11.24
N PRO A 39 10.35 1.56 10.27
CA PRO A 39 10.17 1.22 8.87
C PRO A 39 10.63 -0.23 8.65
N HIS A 40 9.85 -0.98 7.89
CA HIS A 40 10.19 -2.36 7.54
C HIS A 40 11.64 -2.41 7.02
N PRO A 41 12.48 -3.40 7.42
CA PRO A 41 13.91 -3.39 7.10
C PRO A 41 14.22 -3.24 5.61
N PHE A 42 13.34 -3.78 4.77
CA PHE A 42 13.44 -3.75 3.32
C PHE A 42 12.70 -2.57 2.64
N HIS A 43 12.25 -1.56 3.39
CA HIS A 43 11.43 -0.48 2.82
C HIS A 43 12.12 0.28 1.67
N ASN A 44 13.39 0.65 1.85
CA ASN A 44 14.15 1.36 0.81
C ASN A 44 14.40 0.48 -0.43
N GLN A 45 14.65 -0.81 -0.23
CA GLN A 45 14.84 -1.77 -1.32
C GLN A 45 13.52 -1.98 -2.09
N ALA A 46 12.40 -2.07 -1.38
CA ALA A 46 11.08 -2.15 -1.96
C ALA A 46 10.71 -0.89 -2.77
N ILE A 47 11.11 0.30 -2.30
CA ILE A 47 11.00 1.55 -3.07
C ILE A 47 11.80 1.47 -4.37
N ALA A 48 13.05 1.00 -4.32
CA ALA A 48 13.90 0.87 -5.50
C ALA A 48 13.30 -0.12 -6.51
N ALA A 49 12.90 -1.30 -6.06
CA ALA A 49 12.23 -2.31 -6.88
C ALA A 49 10.93 -1.78 -7.52
N TYR A 50 10.15 -0.98 -6.78
CA TYR A 50 8.94 -0.37 -7.35
C TYR A 50 9.26 0.66 -8.43
N LYS A 51 10.31 1.47 -8.26
CA LYS A 51 10.76 2.41 -9.28
C LYS A 51 11.23 1.69 -10.54
N GLU A 52 12.01 0.63 -10.39
CA GLU A 52 12.44 -0.22 -11.51
C GLU A 52 11.26 -0.85 -12.24
N PHE A 53 10.27 -1.34 -11.48
CA PHE A 53 9.03 -1.84 -12.03
C PHE A 53 8.28 -0.76 -12.83
N LEU A 54 8.18 0.48 -12.37
CA LEU A 54 7.55 1.55 -13.15
C LEU A 54 8.34 1.89 -14.42
N MET A 55 9.68 1.95 -14.31
CA MET A 55 10.55 2.25 -15.45
C MET A 55 10.47 1.19 -16.55
N SER A 56 10.32 -0.10 -16.21
CA SER A 56 10.17 -1.16 -17.22
C SER A 56 8.91 -0.99 -18.09
N TYR A 57 7.89 -0.29 -17.58
CA TYR A 57 6.69 0.08 -18.32
C TYR A 57 6.71 1.53 -18.84
N LYS A 58 7.87 2.19 -18.84
CA LYS A 58 8.05 3.59 -19.26
C LYS A 58 7.17 4.57 -18.48
N LEU A 59 6.87 4.27 -17.22
CA LEU A 59 6.13 5.14 -16.31
C LEU A 59 7.09 5.97 -15.45
N PRO A 60 6.68 7.19 -15.02
CA PRO A 60 7.50 8.02 -14.17
C PRO A 60 7.70 7.37 -12.79
N ALA A 61 8.95 7.34 -12.32
CA ALA A 61 9.34 6.75 -11.03
C ALA A 61 9.06 7.68 -9.82
N VAL A 62 7.86 8.28 -9.80
CA VAL A 62 7.44 9.23 -8.75
C VAL A 62 6.63 8.50 -7.68
N ILE A 63 7.01 8.69 -6.42
CA ILE A 63 6.33 8.12 -5.27
C ILE A 63 5.78 9.27 -4.43
N ASP A 64 4.45 9.40 -4.42
CA ASP A 64 3.77 10.33 -3.55
C ASP A 64 3.59 9.75 -2.12
N ILE A 65 3.07 10.57 -1.21
CA ILE A 65 2.82 10.19 0.19
C ILE A 65 1.86 8.99 0.29
N ARG A 66 0.87 8.88 -0.61
CA ARG A 66 -0.12 7.80 -0.61
C ARG A 66 0.52 6.48 -1.04
N GLN A 67 1.37 6.49 -2.06
CA GLN A 67 2.16 5.34 -2.50
C GLN A 67 3.11 4.88 -1.38
N GLY A 68 3.80 5.82 -0.73
CA GLY A 68 4.69 5.51 0.40
C GLY A 68 3.94 4.86 1.57
N LYS A 69 2.74 5.36 1.90
CA LYS A 69 1.88 4.76 2.92
C LYS A 69 1.41 3.37 2.50
N ALA A 70 0.94 3.21 1.27
CA ALA A 70 0.51 1.92 0.73
C ALA A 70 1.63 0.88 0.80
N LEU A 71 2.89 1.25 0.52
CA LEU A 71 4.03 0.33 0.63
C LEU A 71 4.30 -0.10 2.07
N LYS A 72 4.20 0.84 3.03
CA LYS A 72 4.37 0.54 4.46
C LYS A 72 3.33 -0.46 4.95
N GLU A 73 2.10 -0.39 4.44
CA GLU A 73 1.04 -1.34 4.78
C GLU A 73 1.16 -2.67 4.01
N LEU A 74 1.67 -2.62 2.77
CA LEU A 74 1.79 -3.77 1.88
C LEU A 74 2.84 -4.77 2.37
N LEU A 75 4.00 -4.30 2.85
CA LEU A 75 5.09 -5.19 3.28
C LEU A 75 4.69 -6.09 4.46
N PRO A 76 4.08 -5.60 5.56
CA PRO A 76 3.56 -6.46 6.63
C PRO A 76 2.50 -7.45 6.16
N LYS A 77 1.61 -7.06 5.24
CA LYS A 77 0.61 -7.98 4.67
C LYS A 77 1.28 -9.11 3.90
N LEU A 78 2.25 -8.78 3.03
CA LEU A 78 3.05 -9.76 2.30
C LEU A 78 3.81 -10.69 3.24
N GLN A 79 4.39 -10.14 4.31
CA GLN A 79 5.06 -10.93 5.34
C GLN A 79 4.09 -11.98 5.93
N GLY A 80 2.87 -11.58 6.30
CA GLY A 80 1.85 -12.49 6.82
C GLY A 80 1.41 -13.59 5.85
N LEU A 81 1.51 -13.36 4.54
CA LEU A 81 1.13 -14.31 3.48
C LEU A 81 2.27 -15.25 3.08
N THR A 82 3.50 -14.96 3.47
CA THR A 82 4.66 -15.81 3.18
C THR A 82 4.82 -16.92 4.21
N ALA A 83 5.27 -18.11 3.79
CA ALA A 83 5.44 -19.25 4.69
C ALA A 83 6.46 -18.98 5.80
N THR A 84 7.55 -18.26 5.47
CA THR A 84 8.62 -17.93 6.42
C THR A 84 8.23 -16.80 7.38
N LYS A 85 7.21 -16.00 7.04
CA LYS A 85 6.82 -14.77 7.75
C LYS A 85 8.00 -13.84 8.06
N SER A 86 9.02 -13.87 7.20
CA SER A 86 10.24 -13.08 7.37
C SER A 86 10.15 -11.77 6.58
N PRO A 87 10.80 -10.68 7.04
CA PRO A 87 10.89 -9.43 6.29
C PRO A 87 11.46 -9.62 4.88
N GLU A 88 12.44 -10.49 4.74
CA GLU A 88 13.02 -10.85 3.43
C GLU A 88 12.00 -11.56 2.53
N GLY A 89 11.21 -12.49 3.10
CA GLY A 89 10.13 -13.17 2.39
C GLY A 89 9.09 -12.17 1.85
N ALA A 90 8.77 -11.14 2.62
CA ALA A 90 7.85 -10.07 2.19
C ALA A 90 8.41 -9.28 0.99
N PHE A 91 9.69 -8.93 1.02
CA PHE A 91 10.36 -8.26 -0.09
C PHE A 91 10.41 -9.14 -1.34
N ASN A 92 10.79 -10.41 -1.19
CA ASN A 92 10.82 -11.37 -2.29
C ASN A 92 9.43 -11.58 -2.90
N ALA A 93 8.38 -11.63 -2.08
CA ALA A 93 7.00 -11.71 -2.55
C ALA A 93 6.59 -10.45 -3.34
N LEU A 94 7.04 -9.26 -2.92
CA LEU A 94 6.79 -8.02 -3.67
C LEU A 94 7.48 -8.05 -5.04
N VAL A 95 8.76 -8.42 -5.09
CA VAL A 95 9.52 -8.55 -6.34
C VAL A 95 8.87 -9.60 -7.25
N PHE A 96 8.43 -10.73 -6.69
CA PHE A 96 7.72 -11.76 -7.43
C PHE A 96 6.44 -11.23 -8.10
N ILE A 97 5.67 -10.37 -7.41
CA ILE A 97 4.51 -9.69 -8.00
C ILE A 97 4.91 -8.84 -9.19
N PHE A 98 5.96 -8.02 -9.07
CA PHE A 98 6.42 -7.14 -10.15
C PHE A 98 6.92 -7.92 -11.37
N THR A 99 7.67 -9.00 -11.15
CA THR A 99 8.23 -9.84 -12.23
C THR A 99 7.16 -10.59 -13.00
N ASN A 100 6.05 -10.96 -12.34
CA ASN A 100 4.95 -11.73 -12.95
C ASN A 100 3.76 -10.86 -13.35
N TRP A 101 3.93 -9.54 -13.41
CA TRP A 101 2.81 -8.61 -13.62
C TRP A 101 2.05 -8.82 -14.93
N ASN A 102 2.73 -9.35 -15.96
CA ASN A 102 2.15 -9.71 -17.25
C ASN A 102 1.19 -10.92 -17.21
N ARG A 103 1.12 -11.65 -16.11
CA ARG A 103 0.20 -12.79 -15.93
C ARG A 103 -1.19 -12.37 -15.44
N LEU A 104 -1.33 -11.11 -15.03
CA LEU A 104 -2.58 -10.54 -14.55
C LEU A 104 -3.53 -10.26 -15.70
N ASN A 105 -4.82 -10.08 -15.41
CA ASN A 105 -5.78 -9.59 -16.40
C ASN A 105 -5.48 -8.13 -16.82
N ASP A 106 -6.07 -7.69 -17.94
CA ASP A 106 -5.91 -6.34 -18.48
C ASP A 106 -6.24 -5.23 -17.48
N TYR A 107 -7.22 -5.46 -16.61
CA TYR A 107 -7.64 -4.51 -15.60
C TYR A 107 -6.52 -4.22 -14.59
N HIS A 108 -5.92 -5.25 -13.99
CA HIS A 108 -4.81 -5.05 -13.06
C HIS A 108 -3.53 -4.62 -13.79
N GLN A 109 -3.28 -5.13 -15.00
CA GLN A 109 -2.12 -4.71 -15.79
C GLN A 109 -2.08 -3.19 -16.00
N LYS A 110 -3.24 -2.56 -16.23
CA LYS A 110 -3.37 -1.09 -16.39
C LYS A 110 -3.12 -0.32 -15.08
N LYS A 111 -3.35 -0.93 -13.91
CA LYS A 111 -3.30 -0.25 -12.60
C LYS A 111 -2.05 -0.63 -11.79
N LYS A 112 -0.94 0.06 -12.04
CA LYS A 112 0.39 -0.21 -11.44
C LYS A 112 0.71 0.55 -10.14
N THR A 113 -0.29 1.14 -9.49
CA THR A 113 -0.08 1.89 -8.24
C THR A 113 0.04 0.94 -7.05
N LEU A 114 0.92 1.25 -6.09
CA LEU A 114 1.03 0.50 -4.83
C LEU A 114 -0.28 0.49 -4.04
N LEU A 115 -1.08 1.55 -4.16
CA LEU A 115 -2.43 1.59 -3.57
C LEU A 115 -3.31 0.47 -4.14
N HIS A 116 -3.36 0.34 -5.47
CA HIS A 116 -4.13 -0.71 -6.13
C HIS A 116 -3.59 -2.10 -5.77
N ILE A 117 -2.27 -2.26 -5.74
CA ILE A 117 -1.61 -3.50 -5.34
C ILE A 117 -2.01 -3.90 -3.91
N ASN A 118 -1.95 -2.95 -2.97
CA ASN A 118 -2.28 -3.18 -1.57
C ASN A 118 -3.76 -3.53 -1.35
N GLN A 119 -4.66 -2.95 -2.14
CA GLN A 119 -6.10 -3.20 -2.06
C GLN A 119 -6.50 -4.55 -2.66
N ASN A 120 -5.83 -4.99 -3.72
CA ASN A 120 -6.21 -6.19 -4.48
C ASN A 120 -5.21 -7.35 -4.30
N LEU A 121 -4.41 -7.32 -3.23
CA LEU A 121 -3.24 -8.20 -3.06
C LEU A 121 -3.56 -9.69 -3.23
N VAL A 122 -4.64 -10.16 -2.61
CA VAL A 122 -5.03 -11.57 -2.64
C VAL A 122 -5.39 -12.00 -4.06
N GLU A 123 -6.24 -11.22 -4.74
CA GLU A 123 -6.64 -11.47 -6.13
C GLU A 123 -5.43 -11.47 -7.08
N LEU A 124 -4.51 -10.51 -6.91
CA LEU A 124 -3.27 -10.45 -7.70
C LEU A 124 -2.43 -11.71 -7.51
N LEU A 125 -2.26 -12.18 -6.28
CA LEU A 125 -1.51 -13.40 -5.99
C LEU A 125 -2.17 -14.65 -6.57
N ASP A 126 -3.50 -14.74 -6.50
CA ASP A 126 -4.25 -15.85 -7.06
C ASP A 126 -4.14 -15.88 -8.60
N GLN A 127 -4.27 -14.73 -9.27
CA GLN A 127 -4.08 -14.63 -10.71
C GLN A 127 -2.64 -14.92 -11.13
N ILE A 128 -1.63 -14.49 -10.37
CA ILE A 128 -0.23 -14.80 -10.68
C ILE A 128 0.04 -16.30 -10.51
N ARG A 129 -0.52 -16.96 -9.48
CA ARG A 129 -0.31 -18.39 -9.23
C ARG A 129 -1.03 -19.27 -10.26
N ASN A 130 -2.31 -19.02 -10.45
CA ASN A 130 -3.20 -19.88 -11.24
C ASN A 130 -3.36 -19.42 -12.70
N GLY A 131 -2.85 -18.23 -13.04
CA GLY A 131 -3.16 -17.54 -14.28
C GLY A 131 -4.48 -16.75 -14.17
N ALA A 132 -4.63 -15.70 -14.98
CA ALA A 132 -5.92 -15.06 -15.16
C ALA A 132 -6.90 -16.07 -15.78
N ASN A 133 -7.82 -16.63 -15.00
CA ASN A 133 -8.82 -17.56 -15.49
C ASN A 133 -9.59 -16.92 -16.65
N LYS A 134 -9.64 -17.59 -17.82
CA LYS A 134 -10.36 -17.12 -19.03
C LYS A 134 -11.82 -16.74 -18.78
N GLN A 135 -12.44 -17.26 -17.72
CA GLN A 135 -13.81 -16.89 -17.33
C GLN A 135 -13.91 -15.46 -16.77
N GLN A 136 -12.88 -14.97 -16.07
CA GLN A 136 -12.90 -13.65 -15.45
C GLN A 136 -12.65 -12.51 -16.46
N SER A 137 -11.87 -12.77 -17.51
CA SER A 137 -11.69 -11.85 -18.64
C SER A 137 -12.99 -11.64 -19.41
N ASN A 138 -13.79 -12.69 -19.63
CA ASN A 138 -15.05 -12.59 -20.36
C ASN A 138 -16.11 -11.78 -19.58
N VAL A 139 -16.12 -11.88 -18.25
CA VAL A 139 -17.05 -11.09 -17.41
C VAL A 139 -16.68 -9.61 -17.43
N ASN A 140 -15.39 -9.27 -17.36
CA ASN A 140 -14.93 -7.89 -17.42
C ASN A 140 -15.16 -7.24 -18.80
N GLU A 141 -15.03 -7.99 -19.90
CA GLU A 141 -15.36 -7.50 -21.24
C GLU A 141 -16.87 -7.26 -21.39
N ALA A 142 -17.70 -8.17 -20.88
CA ALA A 142 -19.15 -7.99 -20.87
C ALA A 142 -19.59 -6.79 -20.02
N GLU A 143 -18.97 -6.57 -18.85
CA GLU A 143 -19.22 -5.39 -18.02
C GLU A 143 -18.75 -4.08 -18.66
N GLN A 144 -17.60 -4.09 -19.37
CA GLN A 144 -17.13 -2.91 -20.11
C GLN A 144 -18.10 -2.56 -21.26
N LEU A 145 -18.53 -3.56 -22.03
CA LEU A 145 -19.50 -3.36 -23.10
C LEU A 145 -20.84 -2.84 -22.57
N ALA A 146 -21.33 -3.39 -21.45
CA ALA A 146 -22.56 -2.96 -20.81
C ALA A 146 -22.47 -1.49 -20.33
N ASN A 147 -21.34 -1.10 -19.75
CA ASN A 147 -21.10 0.27 -19.31
C ASN A 147 -21.00 1.26 -20.48
N GLU A 148 -20.36 0.88 -21.60
CA GLU A 148 -20.31 1.70 -22.81
C GLU A 148 -21.69 1.89 -23.43
N ILE A 149 -22.52 0.84 -23.48
CA ILE A 149 -23.90 0.93 -23.94
C ILE A 149 -24.69 1.88 -23.03
N ALA A 150 -24.61 1.69 -21.70
CA ALA A 150 -25.31 2.54 -20.74
C ALA A 150 -24.90 4.01 -20.83
N ALA A 151 -23.62 4.30 -21.09
CA ALA A 151 -23.13 5.66 -21.28
C ALA A 151 -23.70 6.33 -22.55
N LYS A 152 -23.76 5.60 -23.67
CA LYS A 152 -24.34 6.09 -24.93
C LYS A 152 -25.82 6.46 -24.81
N TYR A 153 -26.59 5.70 -24.03
CA TYR A 153 -28.01 5.99 -23.80
C TYR A 153 -28.26 7.17 -22.84
N LYS A 154 -27.29 7.54 -21.99
CA LYS A 154 -27.41 8.70 -21.08
C LYS A 154 -27.11 10.05 -21.71
N THR A 155 -26.39 10.10 -22.84
CA THR A 155 -26.02 11.34 -23.54
C THR A 155 -26.88 11.63 -24.77
N GLY A 156 -27.94 10.83 -25.00
CA GLY A 156 -28.80 10.88 -26.19
C GLY A 156 -30.19 11.47 -25.99
N THR A 157 -30.43 12.22 -24.90
CA THR A 157 -31.65 13.00 -24.65
C THR A 157 -31.29 14.46 -24.51
#